data_AF-A0A3N5JJ24-F1
#
_entry.id   AF-A0A3N5JJ24-F1
#
_cell.length_a   1.000
_cell.length_b   1.000
_cell.length_c   1.000
_cell.angle_alpha   90.00
_cell.angle_beta   90.00
_cell.angle_gamma   90.00
#
_symmetry.space_group_name_H-M   'P 1'
#
loop_
_entity.id
_entity.type
_entity.pdbx_description
1 polymer ?
#
loop_
_entity_poly.entity_id
_entity_poly.type
_entity_poly.pdbx_seq_one_letter_code
_entity_poly.pdbx_strand_id
1 'polypeptide(L)'
;MYVPRIAVFWAQYRRPVIALVVTGLVVLIGFVLGLKGSLVAALAALVGLLTSAFTGLAALLGLIPWIGPLILKALAIPAIWLMNAAGYFTALLLMKQGHTKSVVDSRVITYVLLIGVVIGYIIGKII
;
A
#
# COMPACT_ATOMS: atom_id res chain seq x y z
N MET A 1 -8.13 -42.20 -12.06
CA MET A 1 -8.18 -41.56 -10.73
C MET A 1 -9.13 -40.37 -10.83
N TYR A 2 -10.38 -40.49 -10.36
CA TYR A 2 -11.37 -39.41 -10.44
C TYR A 2 -11.07 -38.38 -9.35
N VAL A 3 -10.51 -37.23 -9.75
CA VAL A 3 -10.37 -36.10 -8.83
C VAL A 3 -11.74 -35.42 -8.74
N PRO A 4 -12.36 -35.31 -7.56
CA PRO A 4 -13.67 -34.70 -7.43
C PRO A 4 -13.64 -33.24 -7.92
N ARG A 5 -14.60 -32.84 -8.75
CA ARG A 5 -14.69 -31.48 -9.33
C ARG A 5 -14.65 -30.37 -8.27
N ILE A 6 -15.15 -30.64 -7.06
CA ILE A 6 -15.07 -29.75 -5.90
C ILE A 6 -13.63 -29.49 -5.44
N ALA A 7 -12.75 -30.49 -5.47
CA ALA A 7 -11.36 -30.32 -5.04
C ALA A 7 -10.56 -29.45 -6.04
N VAL A 8 -10.83 -29.61 -7.34
CA VAL A 8 -10.23 -28.78 -8.40
C VAL A 8 -10.74 -27.34 -8.31
N PHE A 9 -12.04 -27.14 -8.07
CA PHE A 9 -12.63 -25.83 -7.86
C PHE A 9 -11.99 -25.11 -6.67
N TRP A 10 -11.88 -25.77 -5.52
CA TRP A 10 -11.25 -25.17 -4.34
C TRP A 10 -9.78 -24.84 -4.56
N ALA A 11 -9.01 -25.71 -5.22
CA ALA A 11 -7.61 -25.46 -5.52
C ALA A 11 -7.43 -24.18 -6.36
N GLN A 12 -8.31 -23.95 -7.34
CA GLN A 12 -8.20 -22.84 -8.29
C GLN A 12 -8.83 -21.53 -7.78
N TYR A 13 -9.97 -21.60 -7.09
CA TYR A 13 -10.78 -20.42 -6.75
C TYR A 13 -10.73 -20.00 -5.27
N ARG A 14 -9.89 -20.63 -4.43
CA ARG A 14 -9.80 -20.27 -3.01
C ARG A 14 -9.56 -18.78 -2.75
N ARG A 15 -8.66 -18.15 -3.50
CA ARG A 15 -8.28 -16.75 -3.31
C ARG A 15 -9.42 -15.77 -3.60
N PRO A 16 -10.09 -15.80 -4.77
CA PRO A 16 -11.22 -14.93 -5.03
C PRO A 16 -12.42 -15.21 -4.10
N VAL A 17 -12.66 -16.47 -3.74
CA VAL A 17 -13.72 -16.82 -2.77
C VAL A 17 -13.45 -16.17 -1.41
N ILE A 18 -12.22 -16.27 -0.90
CA ILE A 18 -11.83 -15.62 0.37
C ILE A 18 -11.99 -14.09 0.25
N ALA A 19 -11.57 -13.48 -0.85
CA ALA A 19 -11.69 -12.04 -1.06
C ALA A 19 -13.16 -11.56 -1.05
N LEU A 20 -14.06 -12.32 -1.69
CA LEU A 20 -15.51 -12.02 -1.68
C LEU A 20 -16.10 -12.14 -0.27
N VAL A 21 -15.76 -13.20 0.46
CA VAL A 21 -16.22 -13.41 1.84
C VAL A 21 -15.74 -12.26 2.74
N VAL A 22 -14.46 -11.88 2.66
CA VAL A 22 -13.91 -10.77 3.44
C VAL A 22 -14.61 -9.45 3.10
N THR A 23 -14.83 -9.17 1.83
CA THR A 23 -15.53 -7.94 1.39
C THR A 23 -16.96 -7.90 1.93
N GLY A 24 -17.68 -9.03 1.86
CA GLY A 24 -19.02 -9.16 2.42
C GLY A 24 -19.04 -8.92 3.94
N LEU A 25 -18.04 -9.45 4.66
CA LEU A 25 -17.89 -9.25 6.10
C LEU A 25 -17.66 -7.79 6.47
N VAL A 26 -16.79 -7.09 5.72
CA VAL A 26 -16.49 -5.65 5.94
C VAL A 26 -17.74 -4.81 5.72
N VAL A 27 -18.53 -5.10 4.67
CA VAL A 27 -19.81 -4.44 4.40
C VAL A 27 -20.80 -4.67 5.54
N LEU A 28 -20.91 -5.92 6.01
CA LEU A 28 -21.79 -6.29 7.13
C LEU A 28 -21.39 -5.54 8.42
N ILE A 29 -20.10 -5.48 8.73
CA ILE A 29 -19.58 -4.71 9.88
C ILE A 29 -19.96 -3.24 9.74
N GLY A 30 -19.85 -2.67 8.54
CA GLY A 30 -20.27 -1.30 8.28
C GLY A 30 -21.74 -1.04 8.62
N PHE A 31 -22.63 -1.98 8.29
CA PHE A 31 -24.04 -1.92 8.68
C PHE A 31 -24.25 -2.08 10.19
N VAL A 32 -23.54 -3.00 10.85
CA VAL A 32 -23.61 -3.20 12.31
C VAL A 32 -23.14 -1.96 13.06
N LEU A 33 -22.15 -1.23 12.53
CA LEU A 33 -21.69 0.05 13.06
C LEU A 33 -22.66 1.22 12.81
N GLY A 34 -23.81 0.98 12.18
CA GLY A 34 -24.82 1.99 11.90
C GLY A 34 -24.45 2.96 10.78
N LEU A 35 -23.48 2.61 9.91
CA LEU A 35 -23.14 3.44 8.76
C LEU A 35 -24.31 3.48 7.76
N LYS A 36 -24.59 4.66 7.21
CA LYS A 36 -25.60 4.82 6.15
C LYS A 36 -25.22 3.93 4.95
N GLY A 37 -26.20 3.19 4.42
CA GLY A 37 -25.96 2.27 3.29
C GLY A 37 -25.35 2.94 2.05
N SER A 38 -25.67 4.21 1.80
CA SER A 38 -25.04 5.01 0.73
C SER A 38 -23.54 5.24 0.96
N LEU A 39 -23.11 5.45 2.20
CA LEU A 39 -21.69 5.60 2.55
C LEU A 39 -20.95 4.28 2.41
N VAL A 40 -21.53 3.18 2.88
CA VAL A 40 -20.95 1.84 2.74
C VAL A 40 -20.79 1.46 1.26
N ALA A 41 -21.81 1.72 0.45
CA ALA A 41 -21.76 1.49 -1.00
C ALA A 41 -20.72 2.39 -1.69
N ALA A 42 -20.65 3.67 -1.32
CA ALA A 42 -19.65 4.59 -1.87
C ALA A 42 -18.22 4.17 -1.51
N LEU A 43 -17.96 3.77 -0.27
CA LEU A 43 -16.65 3.28 0.17
C LEU A 43 -16.29 1.96 -0.53
N ALA A 44 -17.23 1.01 -0.64
CA ALA A 44 -17.01 -0.24 -1.35
C ALA A 44 -16.71 0.01 -2.85
N ALA A 45 -17.46 0.91 -3.50
CA ALA A 45 -17.22 1.31 -4.88
C ALA A 45 -15.86 1.99 -5.04
N LEU A 46 -15.48 2.89 -4.11
CA LEU A 46 -14.19 3.55 -4.13
C LEU A 46 -13.03 2.55 -4.00
N VAL A 47 -13.13 1.59 -3.07
CA VAL A 47 -12.12 0.52 -2.90
C VAL A 47 -12.05 -0.35 -4.15
N GLY A 48 -13.19 -0.70 -4.74
CA GLY A 48 -13.25 -1.44 -6.01
C GLY A 48 -12.56 -0.69 -7.14
N LEU A 49 -12.91 0.59 -7.35
CA LEU A 49 -12.30 1.44 -8.38
C LEU A 49 -10.80 1.59 -8.18
N LEU A 50 -10.34 1.83 -6.95
CA LEU A 50 -8.91 1.91 -6.64
C LEU A 50 -8.21 0.58 -6.96
N THR A 51 -8.78 -0.55 -6.56
CA THR A 51 -8.20 -1.89 -6.82
C THR A 51 -8.09 -2.17 -8.32
N SER A 52 -9.13 -1.83 -9.10
CA SER A 52 -9.11 -1.94 -10.56
C SER A 52 -8.06 -1.02 -11.19
N ALA A 53 -7.92 0.22 -10.70
CA ALA A 53 -6.90 1.16 -11.16
C ALA A 53 -5.48 0.64 -10.89
N PHE A 54 -5.21 0.12 -9.68
CA PHE A 54 -3.92 -0.50 -9.36
C PHE A 54 -3.64 -1.76 -10.18
N THR A 55 -4.67 -2.54 -10.49
CA THR A 55 -4.53 -3.71 -11.38
C THR A 55 -4.18 -3.28 -12.81
N GLY A 56 -4.82 -2.24 -13.32
CA GLY A 56 -4.50 -1.65 -14.62
C GLY A 56 -3.07 -1.08 -14.67
N LEU A 57 -2.67 -0.32 -13.65
CA LEU A 57 -1.30 0.16 -13.48
C LEU A 57 -0.30 -0.99 -13.41
N ALA A 58 -0.62 -2.05 -12.69
CA ALA A 58 0.24 -3.22 -12.58
C ALA A 58 0.42 -3.94 -13.91
N ALA A 59 -0.64 -4.04 -14.72
CA ALA A 59 -0.59 -4.59 -16.06
C ALA A 59 0.31 -3.74 -16.98
N LEU A 60 0.15 -2.41 -16.94
CA LEU A 60 0.97 -1.48 -17.72
C LEU A 60 2.45 -1.55 -17.33
N LEU A 61 2.73 -1.53 -16.03
CA LEU A 61 4.11 -1.66 -15.52
C LEU A 61 4.71 -3.02 -15.87
N GLY A 62 3.91 -4.09 -15.90
CA GLY A 62 4.34 -5.42 -16.32
C GLY A 62 4.85 -5.50 -17.76
N LEU A 63 4.48 -4.54 -18.62
CA LEU A 63 5.00 -4.45 -19.99
C LEU A 63 6.43 -3.93 -20.06
N ILE A 64 6.90 -3.24 -19.01
CA ILE A 64 8.26 -2.68 -18.97
C ILE A 64 9.21 -3.77 -18.46
N PRO A 65 10.11 -4.31 -19.31
CA PRO A 65 11.04 -5.34 -18.88
C PRO A 65 11.99 -4.79 -17.81
N TRP A 66 12.37 -5.63 -16.85
CA TRP A 66 13.26 -5.35 -15.71
C TRP A 66 12.76 -4.28 -14.71
N ILE A 67 12.44 -3.08 -15.16
CA ILE A 67 12.05 -1.94 -14.31
C ILE A 67 10.63 -2.12 -13.78
N GLY A 68 9.70 -2.59 -14.61
CA GLY A 68 8.30 -2.83 -14.23
C GLY A 68 8.14 -3.68 -12.97
N PRO A 69 8.74 -4.88 -12.92
CA PRO A 69 8.73 -5.73 -11.74
C PRO A 69 9.35 -5.08 -10.49
N LEU A 70 10.37 -4.24 -10.63
CA LEU A 70 10.98 -3.53 -9.49
C LEU A 70 10.03 -2.48 -8.91
N ILE A 71 9.40 -1.68 -9.78
CA ILE A 71 8.41 -0.68 -9.39
C ILE A 71 7.20 -1.35 -8.72
N LEU A 72 6.70 -2.46 -9.29
CA LEU A 72 5.62 -3.25 -8.71
C LEU A 72 5.94 -3.75 -7.29
N LYS A 73 7.16 -4.22 -7.06
CA LYS A 73 7.60 -4.65 -5.72
C LYS A 73 7.61 -3.48 -4.73
N ALA A 74 8.02 -2.28 -5.15
CA ALA A 74 8.01 -1.10 -4.29
C ALA A 74 6.57 -0.63 -3.97
N LEU A 75 5.66 -0.68 -4.94
CA LEU A 75 4.24 -0.34 -4.77
C LEU A 75 3.48 -1.37 -3.92
N ALA A 76 3.87 -2.64 -3.97
CA ALA A 76 3.23 -3.72 -3.24
C ALA A 76 3.48 -3.70 -1.71
N ILE A 77 4.20 -2.70 -1.17
CA ILE A 77 4.47 -2.55 0.26
C ILE A 77 3.63 -1.39 0.84
N PRO A 78 2.31 -1.56 1.00
CA PRO A 78 1.40 -0.46 1.35
C PRO A 78 1.68 0.16 2.72
N ALA A 79 2.18 -0.60 3.68
CA ALA A 79 2.51 -0.09 5.02
C ALA A 79 3.56 1.03 4.99
N ILE A 80 4.58 0.92 4.13
CA ILE A 80 5.63 1.94 4.00
C ILE A 80 5.03 3.23 3.43
N TRP A 81 4.20 3.14 2.39
CA TRP A 81 3.54 4.29 1.79
C TRP A 81 2.59 4.99 2.77
N LEU A 82 1.84 4.23 3.57
CA LEU A 82 0.96 4.78 4.60
C LEU A 82 1.75 5.48 5.71
N MET A 83 2.80 4.87 6.24
CA MET A 83 3.67 5.51 7.24
C MET A 83 4.30 6.79 6.69
N ASN A 84 4.73 6.77 5.43
CA ASN A 84 5.36 7.90 4.79
C ASN A 84 4.36 9.05 4.56
N ALA A 85 3.15 8.73 4.06
CA ALA A 85 2.06 9.68 3.93
C ALA A 85 1.67 10.29 5.29
N ALA A 86 1.58 9.48 6.34
CA ALA A 86 1.31 9.95 7.69
C ALA A 86 2.42 10.91 8.19
N GLY A 87 3.69 10.59 7.97
CA GLY A 87 4.82 11.46 8.33
C GLY A 87 4.82 12.79 7.57
N TYR A 88 4.43 12.80 6.30
CA TYR A 88 4.23 14.04 5.55
C TYR A 88 3.01 14.83 6.03
N PHE A 89 1.92 14.14 6.34
CA PHE A 89 0.71 14.77 6.85
C PHE A 89 0.94 15.47 8.20
N THR A 90 1.60 14.78 9.14
CA THR A 90 1.95 15.39 10.44
C THR A 90 2.94 16.54 10.26
N ALA A 91 3.91 16.43 9.35
CA ALA A 91 4.81 17.53 9.02
C ALA A 91 4.05 18.76 8.48
N LEU A 92 3.06 18.56 7.60
CA LEU A 92 2.20 19.65 7.11
C LEU A 92 1.41 20.32 8.24
N LEU A 93 0.86 19.55 9.16
CA LEU A 93 0.14 20.07 10.32
C LEU A 93 1.05 20.90 11.24
N LEU A 94 2.25 20.40 11.55
CA LEU A 94 3.22 21.10 12.38
C LEU A 94 3.71 22.40 11.73
N MET A 95 3.93 22.40 10.42
CA MET A 95 4.29 23.62 9.68
C MET A 95 3.16 24.66 9.74
N LYS A 96 1.89 24.24 9.60
CA LYS A 96 0.74 25.13 9.77
C LYS A 96 0.64 25.70 11.20
N GLN A 97 1.09 24.96 12.20
CA GLN A 97 1.14 25.38 13.60
C GLN A 97 2.39 26.22 13.95
N GLY A 98 3.20 26.64 12.96
CA GLY A 98 4.40 27.45 13.18
C GLY A 98 5.64 26.66 13.62
N HIS A 99 5.58 25.34 13.70
CA HIS A 99 6.68 24.46 14.13
C HIS A 99 7.60 24.05 12.95
N THR A 100 7.66 24.87 11.91
CA THR A 100 8.42 24.57 10.67
C THR A 100 9.89 24.26 10.96
N LYS A 101 10.51 24.96 11.92
CA LYS A 101 11.92 24.71 12.30
C LYS A 101 12.13 23.29 12.79
N SER A 102 11.26 22.77 13.67
CA SER A 102 11.36 21.40 14.19
C SER A 102 11.20 20.35 13.08
N VAL A 103 10.32 20.61 12.11
CA VAL A 103 10.11 19.72 10.97
C VAL A 103 11.35 19.69 10.09
N VAL A 104 11.93 20.86 9.80
CA VAL A 104 13.16 20.96 9.00
C VAL A 104 14.33 20.29 9.73
N ASP A 105 14.54 20.58 11.01
CA ASP A 105 15.64 20.02 11.80
C ASP A 105 15.61 18.48 11.81
N SER A 106 14.42 17.87 11.98
CA SER A 106 14.26 16.41 11.91
C SER A 106 14.65 15.82 10.54
N ARG A 107 14.33 16.54 9.46
CA ARG A 107 14.66 16.11 8.08
C ARG A 107 16.13 16.28 7.80
N VAL A 108 16.74 17.37 8.26
CA VAL A 108 18.18 17.61 8.14
C VAL A 108 18.96 16.49 8.85
N ILE A 109 18.60 16.13 10.09
CA ILE A 109 19.26 15.03 10.81
C ILE A 109 19.14 13.71 10.03
N THR A 110 17.95 13.41 9.50
CA THR A 110 17.71 12.20 8.72
C THR A 110 18.58 12.20 7.45
N TYR A 111 18.65 13.30 6.71
CA TYR A 111 19.47 13.40 5.51
C TYR A 111 20.96 13.29 5.81
N VAL A 112 21.46 13.95 6.87
CA VAL A 112 22.85 13.85 7.30
C VAL A 112 23.20 12.40 7.62
N LEU A 113 22.35 11.69 8.36
CA LEU A 113 22.55 10.29 8.69
C LEU A 113 22.55 9.40 7.43
N LEU A 114 21.59 9.58 6.52
CA LEU A 114 21.51 8.81 5.28
C LEU A 114 22.76 9.01 4.40
N ILE A 115 23.19 10.27 4.24
CA ILE A 115 24.41 10.59 3.49
C ILE A 115 25.63 9.94 4.16
N GLY A 116 25.75 10.04 5.49
CA GLY A 116 26.83 9.41 6.24
C GLY A 116 26.89 7.89 6.06
N VAL A 117 25.75 7.20 6.13
CA VAL A 117 25.66 5.75 5.90
C VAL A 117 26.05 5.39 4.47
N VAL A 118 25.59 6.15 3.48
CA VAL A 118 25.95 5.91 2.07
C VAL A 118 27.46 6.09 1.85
N ILE A 119 28.05 7.16 2.37
CA ILE A 119 29.50 7.42 2.27
C ILE A 119 30.27 6.30 2.97
N GLY A 120 29.89 5.93 4.20
CA GLY A 120 30.53 4.85 4.95
C GLY A 120 30.49 3.51 4.22
N TYR A 121 29.35 3.16 3.62
CA TYR A 121 29.23 1.94 2.81
C TYR A 121 30.11 1.96 1.56
N ILE A 122 30.20 3.10 0.86
CA ILE A 122 31.06 3.25 -0.32
C ILE A 122 32.54 3.06 0.08
N ILE A 123 32.99 3.76 1.12
CA ILE A 123 34.38 3.68 1.59
C ILE A 123 34.71 2.25 2.05
N GLY A 124 33.86 1.64 2.87
CA GLY A 124 34.08 0.29 3.39
C GLY A 124 34.04 -0.82 2.35
N LYS A 125 33.57 -0.53 1.13
CA LYS A 125 33.60 -1.48 0.00
C LYS A 125 34.82 -1.29 -0.91
N ILE A 126 35.46 -0.12 -0.87
CA ILE A 126 36.66 0.20 -1.67
C ILE A 126 37.94 -0.26 -0.98
N ILE A 127 37.95 -0.21 0.36
CA ILE A 127 39.01 -0.76 1.22
C ILE A 127 38.84 -2.28 1.33
#